data_AF-A0A2P7SLG9-F1
#
_entry.id   AF-A0A2P7SLG9-F1
#
_cell.length_a   1.000
_cell.length_b   1.000
_cell.length_c   1.000
_cell.angle_alpha   90.00
_cell.angle_beta   90.00
_cell.angle_gamma   90.00
#
_symmetry.space_group_name_H-M   'P 1'
#
loop_
_entity.id
_entity.type
_entity.pdbx_description
1 polymer ?
#
loop_
_entity_poly.entity_id
_entity_poly.type
_entity_poly.pdbx_seq_one_letter_code
_entity_poly.pdbx_strand_id
1 'polypeptide(L)'
;MPGQNAVARIIGELETNGGLRGTDIANITDVSKATVSRWRSGAAKPQPSNELRISDLHYVVGRLQEYYSGDEIRIWLYARHPQLDGARAIDLIYANRTDEVLQILNRLDAGAYL
;
A
#
# COMPACT_ATOMS: atom_id res chain seq x y z
N MET A 1 -1.30 19.52 19.65
CA MET A 1 -0.19 18.92 18.89
C MET A 1 -0.30 19.41 17.45
N PRO A 2 0.69 20.10 16.87
CA PRO A 2 0.61 20.48 15.47
C PRO A 2 0.47 19.19 14.65
N GLY A 3 -0.60 19.08 13.87
CA GLY A 3 -1.08 17.83 13.30
C GLY A 3 0.02 17.13 12.50
N GLN A 4 0.39 15.92 12.93
CA GLN A 4 1.10 15.00 12.04
C GLN A 4 0.29 14.91 10.75
N ASN A 5 0.90 15.28 9.63
CA ASN A 5 0.31 15.16 8.31
C ASN A 5 -0.21 13.71 8.16
N ALA A 6 -1.51 13.52 7.93
CA ALA A 6 -2.14 12.20 7.90
C ALA A 6 -1.39 11.24 6.96
N VAL A 7 -0.89 11.76 5.83
CA VAL A 7 -0.04 11.02 4.89
C VAL A 7 1.27 10.56 5.53
N ALA A 8 1.95 11.42 6.29
CA ALA A 8 3.22 11.08 6.93
C ALA A 8 3.04 9.92 7.93
N ARG A 9 1.91 9.90 8.65
CA ARG A 9 1.53 8.80 9.55
C ARG A 9 1.27 7.52 8.75
N ILE A 10 0.44 7.59 7.71
CA ILE A 10 0.12 6.45 6.84
C ILE A 10 1.39 5.85 6.22
N ILE A 11 2.32 6.67 5.72
CA ILE A 11 3.60 6.16 5.19
C ILE A 11 4.37 5.41 6.29
N GLY A 12 4.31 5.87 7.55
CA GLY A 12 4.93 5.14 8.66
C GLY A 12 4.25 3.82 9.01
N GLU A 13 2.93 3.77 8.93
CA GLU A 13 2.15 2.55 9.12
C GLU A 13 2.44 1.54 7.99
N LEU A 14 2.57 2.00 6.74
CA LEU A 14 3.00 1.18 5.60
C LEU A 14 4.42 0.61 5.78
N GLU A 15 5.34 1.41 6.32
CA GLU A 15 6.71 0.96 6.64
C GLU A 15 6.72 -0.09 7.76
N THR A 16 5.94 0.13 8.82
CA THR A 16 5.96 -0.69 10.04
C THR A 16 5.16 -1.98 9.87
N ASN A 17 3.94 -1.88 9.33
CA ASN A 17 3.00 -2.99 9.25
C ASN A 17 3.12 -3.73 7.92
N GLY A 18 3.40 -3.02 6.83
CA GLY A 18 3.50 -3.59 5.48
C GLY A 18 4.91 -3.97 5.04
N GLY A 19 5.93 -3.76 5.90
CA GLY A 19 7.34 -3.98 5.56
C GLY A 19 7.84 -3.11 4.38
N LEU A 20 7.05 -2.11 3.96
CA LEU A 20 7.34 -1.33 2.77
C LEU A 20 8.49 -0.37 3.00
N ARG A 21 9.27 -0.15 1.95
CA ARG A 21 10.39 0.78 1.94
C ARG A 21 9.96 2.04 1.20
N GLY A 22 10.65 3.15 1.45
CA GLY A 22 10.43 4.39 0.70
C GLY A 22 10.59 4.24 -0.82
N THR A 23 11.31 3.21 -1.29
CA THR A 23 11.36 2.84 -2.72
C THR A 23 10.07 2.22 -3.24
N ASP A 24 9.35 1.44 -2.42
CA ASP A 24 8.08 0.85 -2.82
C ASP A 24 6.99 1.93 -2.93
N ILE A 25 6.97 2.86 -1.97
CA ILE A 25 6.09 4.02 -2.00
C ILE A 25 6.41 4.95 -3.18
N ALA A 26 7.70 5.11 -3.51
CA ALA A 26 8.13 5.88 -4.67
C ALA A 26 7.63 5.25 -5.97
N ASN A 27 7.77 3.93 -6.11
CA ASN A 27 7.34 3.19 -7.30
C ASN A 27 5.82 3.28 -7.51
N ILE A 28 5.02 3.05 -6.45
CA ILE A 28 3.55 3.07 -6.58
C ILE A 28 2.97 4.48 -6.78
N THR A 29 3.73 5.53 -6.47
CA THR A 29 3.27 6.92 -6.69
C THR A 29 3.96 7.60 -7.88
N ASP A 30 4.83 6.88 -8.58
CA ASP A 30 5.65 7.38 -9.70
C ASP A 30 6.39 8.69 -9.35
N VAL A 31 7.05 8.71 -8.19
CA VAL A 31 7.87 9.84 -7.74
C VAL A 31 9.23 9.38 -7.24
N SER A 32 10.14 10.33 -7.00
CA SER A 32 11.44 10.02 -6.41
C SER A 32 11.34 9.62 -4.93
N LYS A 33 12.27 8.79 -4.44
CA LYS A 33 12.43 8.48 -3.01
C LYS A 33 12.63 9.75 -2.15
N ALA A 34 13.27 10.78 -2.70
CA ALA A 34 13.44 12.06 -2.01
C ALA A 34 12.10 12.78 -1.81
N THR A 35 11.20 12.71 -2.79
CA THR A 35 9.83 13.23 -2.67
C THR A 35 9.06 12.51 -1.55
N VAL A 36 9.12 11.17 -1.52
CA VAL A 36 8.52 10.37 -0.45
C VAL A 36 9.09 10.74 0.93
N SER A 37 10.41 10.93 1.02
CA SER A 37 11.07 11.34 2.27
C SER A 37 10.55 12.70 2.76
N ARG A 38 10.31 13.66 1.86
CA ARG A 38 9.70 14.95 2.20
C ARG A 38 8.24 14.82 2.64
N TRP A 39 7.48 13.89 2.07
CA TRP A 39 6.13 13.59 2.56
C TRP A 39 6.17 12.97 3.96
N ARG A 40 7.11 12.04 4.20
CA ARG A 40 7.30 11.37 5.48
C ARG A 40 7.70 12.32 6.61
N SER A 41 8.49 13.34 6.31
CA SER A 41 8.85 14.39 7.28
C SER A 41 7.80 15.50 7.42
N GLY A 42 6.74 15.47 6.60
CA GLY A 42 5.74 16.55 6.54
C GLY A 42 6.24 17.82 5.85
N ALA A 43 7.45 17.83 5.29
CA ALA A 43 8.04 18.96 4.57
C ALA A 43 7.42 19.21 3.18
N ALA A 44 6.62 18.28 2.68
CA ALA A 44 5.80 18.44 1.48
C ALA A 44 4.50 17.64 1.63
N LYS A 45 3.48 17.99 0.83
CA LYS A 45 2.24 17.23 0.70
C LYS A 45 2.18 16.55 -0.68
N PRO A 46 1.66 15.32 -0.79
CA PRO A 46 1.41 14.72 -2.09
C PRO A 46 0.30 15.47 -2.83
N GLN A 47 0.23 15.24 -4.14
CA GLN A 47 -0.94 15.65 -4.92
C GLN A 47 -2.11 14.69 -4.65
N PRO A 48 -3.38 15.10 -4.88
CA PRO A 48 -4.55 14.27 -4.57
C PRO A 48 -4.51 12.86 -5.18
N SER A 49 -3.98 12.69 -6.39
CA SER A 49 -3.83 11.38 -7.02
C SER A 49 -2.88 10.45 -6.25
N ASN A 50 -1.81 11.01 -5.68
CA ASN A 50 -0.85 10.25 -4.90
C ASN A 50 -1.36 10.00 -3.49
N GLU A 51 -2.14 10.93 -2.90
CA GLU A 51 -2.84 10.67 -1.64
C GLU A 51 -3.82 9.50 -1.79
N LEU A 52 -4.57 9.43 -2.88
CA LEU A 52 -5.48 8.32 -3.16
C LEU A 52 -4.74 6.98 -3.27
N ARG A 53 -3.65 6.92 -4.06
CA ARG A 53 -2.85 5.70 -4.19
C ARG A 53 -2.22 5.25 -2.86
N ILE A 54 -1.73 6.19 -2.05
CA ILE A 54 -1.19 5.90 -0.71
C ILE A 54 -2.31 5.37 0.19
N SER A 55 -3.52 5.94 0.12
CA SER A 55 -4.68 5.49 0.87
C SER A 55 -5.11 4.08 0.48
N ASP A 56 -5.19 3.79 -0.82
CA ASP A 56 -5.55 2.47 -1.35
C ASP A 56 -4.55 1.40 -0.92
N LEU A 57 -3.24 1.70 -1.05
CA LEU A 57 -2.19 0.82 -0.58
C LEU A 57 -2.28 0.58 0.93
N HIS A 58 -2.54 1.62 1.71
CA HIS A 58 -2.71 1.52 3.15
C HIS A 58 -3.89 0.63 3.53
N TYR A 59 -5.01 0.76 2.82
CA TYR A 59 -6.18 -0.08 3.05
C TYR A 59 -5.89 -1.56 2.74
N VAL A 60 -5.23 -1.85 1.61
CA VAL A 60 -4.82 -3.21 1.24
C VAL A 60 -3.87 -3.82 2.27
N VAL A 61 -2.82 -3.09 2.68
CA VAL A 61 -1.88 -3.53 3.71
C VAL A 61 -2.59 -3.77 5.04
N GLY A 62 -3.52 -2.88 5.41
CA GLY A 62 -4.29 -2.99 6.65
C GLY A 62 -5.17 -4.23 6.72
N ARG A 63 -5.60 -4.78 5.57
CA ARG A 63 -6.31 -6.07 5.51
C ARG A 63 -5.37 -7.25 5.51
N LEU A 64 -4.26 -7.16 4.78
CA LEU A 64 -3.27 -8.24 4.71
C LEU A 64 -2.58 -8.49 6.07
N GLN A 65 -2.45 -7.47 6.93
CA GLN A 65 -1.83 -7.60 8.25
C GLN A 65 -2.58 -8.54 9.20
N GLU A 66 -3.84 -8.87 8.91
CA GLU A 66 -4.61 -9.85 9.68
C GLU A 66 -4.11 -11.28 9.45
N TYR A 67 -3.37 -11.51 8.36
CA TYR A 67 -2.96 -12.84 7.90
C TYR A 67 -1.44 -12.99 7.74
N TYR A 68 -0.74 -11.89 7.45
CA TYR A 68 0.66 -11.91 7.01
C TYR A 68 1.51 -10.92 7.80
N SER A 69 2.77 -11.28 8.02
CA SER A 69 3.78 -10.35 8.54
C SER A 69 4.16 -9.30 7.48
N GLY A 70 4.77 -8.18 7.90
CA GLY A 70 5.16 -7.12 6.97
C GLY A 70 6.05 -7.57 5.80
N ASP A 71 7.00 -8.47 6.04
CA ASP A 71 7.85 -8.99 4.96
C ASP A 71 7.05 -9.86 3.97
N GLU A 72 6.10 -10.65 4.46
CA GLU A 72 5.19 -11.45 3.63
C GLU A 72 4.21 -10.57 2.84
N ILE A 73 3.69 -9.50 3.44
CA ILE A 73 2.84 -8.51 2.76
C ILE A 73 3.58 -7.89 1.58
N ARG A 74 4.83 -7.46 1.79
CA ARG A 74 5.63 -6.89 0.71
C ARG A 74 5.85 -7.90 -0.41
N ILE A 75 6.15 -9.16 -0.09
CA ILE A 75 6.27 -10.23 -1.09
C ILE A 75 4.95 -10.41 -1.84
N TRP A 76 3.82 -10.49 -1.14
CA TRP A 76 2.50 -10.67 -1.72
C TRP A 76 2.14 -9.56 -2.72
N LEU A 77 2.41 -8.30 -2.35
CA LEU A 77 2.14 -7.14 -3.21
C LEU A 77 2.92 -7.18 -4.53
N TYR A 78 4.16 -7.68 -4.51
CA TYR A 78 5.06 -7.76 -5.65
C TYR A 78 5.03 -9.12 -6.38
N ALA A 79 4.38 -10.13 -5.83
CA ALA A 79 4.24 -11.44 -6.46
C ALA A 79 3.19 -11.38 -7.58
N ARG A 80 3.42 -12.15 -8.65
CA ARG A 80 2.37 -12.41 -9.63
C ARG A 80 1.31 -13.30 -8.97
N HIS A 81 0.05 -12.88 -9.07
CA HIS A 81 -1.02 -13.56 -8.37
C HIS A 81 -1.91 -14.34 -9.36
N PRO A 82 -2.08 -15.66 -9.20
CA PRO A 82 -2.89 -16.47 -10.13
C PRO A 82 -4.34 -15.99 -10.26
N GLN A 83 -4.93 -15.51 -9.16
CA GLN A 83 -6.31 -15.00 -9.17
C GLN A 83 -6.43 -13.56 -9.69
N LEU A 84 -5.32 -12.90 -10.01
CA LEU A 84 -5.26 -11.59 -10.68
C LEU A 84 -4.74 -11.75 -12.13
N ASP A 85 -5.01 -12.90 -12.76
CA ASP A 85 -4.54 -13.24 -14.11
C ASP A 85 -3.01 -13.10 -14.27
N GLY A 86 -2.25 -13.36 -13.20
CA GLY A 86 -0.80 -13.23 -13.17
C GLY A 86 -0.29 -11.78 -13.01
N ALA A 87 -1.17 -10.80 -12.83
CA ALA A 87 -0.79 -9.44 -12.45
C ALA A 87 -0.25 -9.39 -11.00
N ARG A 88 0.51 -8.33 -10.69
CA ARG A 88 0.94 -8.03 -9.33
C ARG A 88 -0.04 -7.04 -8.70
N ALA A 89 -0.37 -7.22 -7.42
CA ALA A 89 -1.29 -6.33 -6.74
C ALA A 89 -0.81 -4.86 -6.73
N ILE A 90 0.50 -4.64 -6.58
CA ILE A 90 1.09 -3.30 -6.62
C ILE A 90 0.85 -2.57 -7.94
N ASP A 91 0.85 -3.30 -9.07
CA ASP A 91 0.62 -2.72 -10.40
C ASP A 91 -0.85 -2.34 -10.59
N LEU A 92 -1.77 -3.14 -10.05
CA LEU A 92 -3.20 -2.86 -10.10
C LEU A 92 -3.55 -1.64 -9.25
N ILE A 93 -2.98 -1.51 -8.05
CA ILE A 93 -3.17 -0.32 -7.21
C ILE A 93 -2.62 0.93 -7.91
N TYR A 94 -1.44 0.85 -8.53
CA TYR A 94 -0.89 1.95 -9.33
C TYR A 94 -1.84 2.40 -10.46
N ALA A 95 -2.48 1.43 -11.12
CA ALA A 95 -3.41 1.63 -12.22
C ALA A 95 -4.84 2.03 -11.77
N ASN A 96 -5.06 2.34 -10.48
CA ASN A 96 -6.38 2.61 -9.89
C ASN A 96 -7.38 1.46 -10.08
N ARG A 97 -6.89 0.21 -10.08
CA ARG A 97 -7.66 -1.05 -10.16
C ARG A 97 -7.61 -1.81 -8.83
N THR A 98 -7.65 -1.07 -7.73
CA THR A 98 -7.55 -1.60 -6.36
C THR A 98 -8.71 -2.55 -6.05
N ASP A 99 -9.88 -2.33 -6.65
CA ASP A 99 -11.08 -3.17 -6.50
C ASP A 99 -10.84 -4.64 -6.85
N GLU A 100 -10.04 -4.92 -7.87
CA GLU A 100 -9.66 -6.30 -8.23
C GLU A 100 -8.84 -6.98 -7.13
N VAL A 101 -7.93 -6.24 -6.50
CA VAL A 101 -7.16 -6.72 -5.35
C VAL A 101 -8.09 -7.00 -4.18
N LEU A 102 -9.04 -6.10 -3.92
CA LEU A 102 -10.00 -6.25 -2.82
C LEU A 102 -10.94 -7.45 -3.00
N GLN A 103 -11.30 -7.80 -4.24
CA GLN A 103 -12.08 -9.01 -4.49
C GLN A 103 -11.35 -10.28 -4.05
N ILE A 104 -10.02 -10.33 -4.18
CA ILE A 104 -9.22 -11.45 -3.71
C ILE A 104 -9.20 -11.48 -2.18
N LEU A 105 -8.97 -10.33 -1.54
CA LEU A 105 -8.97 -10.23 -0.09
C LEU A 105 -10.33 -10.61 0.52
N ASN A 106 -11.45 -10.24 -0.12
CA ASN A 106 -12.79 -10.62 0.32
C ASN A 106 -12.98 -12.15 0.32
N ARG A 107 -12.36 -12.87 -0.61
CA ARG A 107 -12.41 -14.34 -0.64
C ARG A 107 -11.53 -14.96 0.44
N LEU A 108 -10.38 -14.35 0.74
CA LEU A 108 -9.51 -14.74 1.86
C LEU A 108 -10.27 -14.61 3.19
N ASP A 109 -10.93 -13.48 3.43
CA ASP A 109 -11.74 -13.26 4.64
C ASP A 109 -12.86 -14.30 4.74
N ALA A 110 -13.60 -14.53 3.66
CA ALA A 110 -14.68 -15.52 3.64
C ALA A 110 -14.17 -16.94 3.94
N GLY A 111 -12.95 -17.29 3.52
CA GLY A 111 -12.34 -18.59 3.82
C GLY A 111 -11.78 -18.70 5.23
N ALA A 112 -11.42 -17.59 5.88
CA ALA A 112 -10.87 -17.56 7.24
C ALA A 112 -11.95 -17.65 8.33
N TYR A 113 -13.20 -17.24 8.03
CA TYR A 113 -14.33 -17.25 8.96
C TYR A 113 -15.27 -18.47 8.83
N LEU A 114 -14.88 -19.51 8.09
CA LEU A 114 -15.59 -20.79 7.96
C LEU A 114 -14.96 -21.87 8.84
#